data_AF-A0A8F5BRL0-F1
#
_entry.id   AF-A0A8F5BRL0-F1
#
_cell.length_a   1.000
_cell.length_b   1.000
_cell.length_c   1.000
_cell.angle_alpha   90.00
_cell.angle_beta   90.00
_cell.angle_gamma   90.00
#
_symmetry.space_group_name_H-M   'P 1'
#
loop_
_entity.id
_entity.type
_entity.pdbx_description
1 polymer ?
#
loop_
_entity_poly.entity_id
_entity_poly.type
_entity_poly.pdbx_seq_one_letter_code
_entity_poly.pdbx_strand_id
1 'polypeptide(L)'
;MESKIEKHKKRFTITQLILMIMAKAPGSCCSLEYLNEKTGVDKNELLVYLSRLAQRGIIERKWHKSKAGKERMYCLKYKEEIL
;
A
#
# COMPACT_ATOMS: atom_id res chain seq x y z
N MET A 1 20.72 8.80 -14.03
CA MET A 1 19.34 8.70 -14.56
C MET A 1 18.41 8.54 -13.36
N GLU A 2 17.71 9.60 -12.93
CA GLU A 2 16.79 9.52 -11.78
C GLU A 2 15.66 8.53 -12.11
N SER A 3 15.33 7.64 -11.16
CA SER A 3 14.23 6.69 -11.34
C SER A 3 12.89 7.43 -11.52
N LYS A 4 11.92 6.86 -12.26
CA LYS A 4 10.56 7.44 -12.34
C LYS A 4 9.94 7.64 -10.94
N ILE A 5 10.35 6.85 -9.95
CA ILE A 5 9.89 6.91 -8.56
C ILE A 5 10.48 8.13 -7.84
N GLU A 6 11.76 8.46 -8.06
CA GLU A 6 12.41 9.69 -7.56
C GLU A 6 11.61 10.95 -7.92
N LYS A 7 11.16 11.02 -9.18
CA LYS A 7 10.39 12.16 -9.70
C LYS A 7 9.02 12.28 -9.01
N HIS A 8 8.38 11.16 -8.68
CA HIS A 8 7.09 11.16 -7.99
C HIS A 8 7.23 11.53 -6.50
N LYS A 9 8.34 11.16 -5.83
CA LYS A 9 8.62 11.55 -4.43
C LYS A 9 8.66 13.06 -4.22
N LYS A 10 9.07 13.84 -5.23
CA LYS A 10 9.08 15.32 -5.17
C LYS A 10 7.70 15.96 -5.37
N ARG A 11 6.71 15.22 -5.87
CA ARG A 11 5.40 15.76 -6.27
C ARG A 11 4.22 15.21 -5.46
N PHE A 12 4.39 14.04 -4.84
CA PHE A 12 3.33 13.34 -4.13
C PHE A 12 3.74 13.03 -2.69
N THR A 13 2.78 13.10 -1.78
CA THR A 13 2.98 12.63 -0.41
C THR A 13 3.17 11.12 -0.37
N ILE A 14 3.75 10.60 0.72
CA ILE A 14 3.93 9.15 0.90
C ILE A 14 2.59 8.41 0.82
N THR A 15 1.52 8.99 1.38
CA THR A 15 0.17 8.39 1.27
C THR A 15 -0.30 8.30 -0.19
N GLN A 16 -0.10 9.34 -0.99
CA GLN A 16 -0.46 9.31 -2.42
C GLN A 16 0.37 8.28 -3.18
N LEU A 17 1.66 8.15 -2.88
CA LEU A 17 2.53 7.11 -3.45
C LEU A 17 2.03 5.70 -3.13
N ILE A 18 1.70 5.43 -1.87
CA ILE A 18 1.14 4.14 -1.42
C ILE A 18 -0.14 3.84 -2.21
N LEU A 19 -1.09 4.77 -2.25
CA LEU A 19 -2.37 4.58 -2.95
C LEU A 19 -2.19 4.34 -4.45
N MET A 20 -1.30 5.08 -5.11
CA MET A 20 -0.99 4.85 -6.53
C MET A 20 -0.37 3.47 -6.78
N ILE A 21 0.51 2.99 -5.89
CA ILE A 21 1.12 1.68 -6.02
C ILE A 21 0.08 0.58 -5.81
N MET A 22 -0.78 0.72 -4.79
CA MET A 22 -1.87 -0.22 -4.55
C MET A 22 -2.85 -0.26 -5.72
N ALA A 23 -3.24 0.89 -6.28
CA ALA A 23 -4.16 0.96 -7.42
C ALA A 23 -3.62 0.25 -8.68
N LYS A 24 -2.29 0.19 -8.84
CA LYS A 24 -1.62 -0.50 -9.96
C LYS A 24 -1.34 -1.97 -9.68
N ALA A 25 -1.45 -2.43 -8.43
CA ALA A 25 -1.19 -3.82 -8.09
C ALA A 25 -2.36 -4.72 -8.52
N PRO A 26 -2.10 -5.98 -8.91
CA PRO A 26 -3.15 -6.94 -9.21
C PRO A 26 -4.14 -7.07 -8.04
N GLY A 27 -5.44 -6.94 -8.33
CA GLY A 27 -6.50 -7.00 -7.31
C GLY A 27 -6.49 -5.84 -6.30
N SER A 28 -5.67 -4.80 -6.55
CA SER A 28 -5.47 -3.66 -5.64
C SER A 28 -5.11 -4.03 -4.20
N CYS A 29 -4.42 -5.17 -4.06
CA CYS A 29 -3.99 -5.76 -2.80
C CYS A 29 -2.48 -5.94 -2.79
N CYS A 30 -1.82 -5.49 -1.73
CA CYS A 30 -0.36 -5.57 -1.59
C CYS A 30 0.05 -6.10 -0.21
N SER A 31 1.17 -6.81 -0.16
CA SER A 31 1.87 -7.11 1.10
C SER A 31 2.68 -5.89 1.58
N LEU A 32 3.10 -5.92 2.84
CA LEU A 32 3.98 -4.88 3.40
C LEU A 32 5.32 -4.84 2.66
N GLU A 33 5.90 -6.01 2.39
CA GLU A 33 7.12 -6.20 1.60
C GLU A 33 7.00 -5.56 0.21
N TYR A 34 5.93 -5.82 -0.53
CA TYR A 34 5.74 -5.23 -1.84
C TYR A 34 5.69 -3.69 -1.78
N LEU A 35 4.98 -3.13 -0.79
CA LEU A 35 4.93 -1.68 -0.62
C LEU A 35 6.30 -1.10 -0.26
N ASN A 36 7.07 -1.77 0.59
CA ASN A 36 8.44 -1.37 0.94
C ASN A 36 9.35 -1.38 -0.30
N GLU A 37 9.33 -2.44 -1.09
CA GLU A 37 10.11 -2.55 -2.33
C GLU A 37 9.75 -1.47 -3.36
N LYS A 38 8.45 -1.15 -3.51
CA LYS A 38 8.00 -0.18 -4.53
C LYS A 38 8.10 1.27 -4.08
N THR A 39 7.98 1.57 -2.79
CA THR A 39 8.05 2.94 -2.27
C THR A 39 9.45 3.32 -1.81
N GLY A 40 10.26 2.34 -1.38
CA GLY A 40 11.50 2.56 -0.65
C GLY A 40 11.28 3.21 0.73
N VAL A 41 10.07 3.19 1.27
CA VAL A 41 9.72 3.71 2.60
C VAL A 41 9.90 2.61 3.62
N ASP A 42 10.43 2.93 4.80
CA ASP A 42 10.62 1.98 5.89
C ASP A 42 9.33 1.23 6.25
N LYS A 43 9.46 -0.04 6.64
CA LYS A 43 8.31 -0.90 6.95
C LYS A 43 7.50 -0.38 8.15
N ASN A 44 8.16 0.15 9.19
CA ASN A 44 7.46 0.69 10.36
C ASN A 44 6.74 1.99 10.00
N GLU A 45 7.35 2.83 9.16
CA GLU A 45 6.69 4.03 8.65
C GLU A 45 5.48 3.69 7.77
N LEU A 46 5.60 2.70 6.88
CA LEU A 46 4.49 2.18 6.09
C LEU A 46 3.33 1.71 6.97
N LEU A 47 3.61 1.01 8.07
CA LEU A 47 2.59 0.55 9.01
C LEU A 47 1.80 1.72 9.62
N VAL A 48 2.43 2.87 9.86
CA VAL A 48 1.73 4.08 10.34
C VAL A 48 0.75 4.58 9.28
N TYR A 49 1.19 4.73 8.02
CA TYR A 49 0.30 5.18 6.94
C TYR A 49 -0.84 4.19 6.68
N LEU A 50 -0.54 2.89 6.62
CA LEU A 50 -1.53 1.84 6.40
C LEU A 50 -2.55 1.78 7.55
N SER A 51 -2.11 1.97 8.80
CA SER A 51 -3.03 2.03 9.94
C SER A 51 -3.97 3.23 9.86
N ARG A 52 -3.46 4.41 9.48
CA ARG A 52 -4.26 5.62 9.29
C ARG A 52 -5.24 5.47 8.12
N LEU A 53 -4.82 4.88 7.00
CA LEU A 53 -5.68 4.61 5.85
C LEU A 53 -6.79 3.61 6.20
N ALA A 54 -6.47 2.57 6.97
CA ALA A 54 -7.45 1.59 7.42
C ALA A 54 -8.47 2.20 8.39
N GLN A 55 -8.01 3.05 9.31
CA GLN A 55 -8.89 3.79 10.22
C GLN A 55 -9.85 4.72 9.47
N ARG A 56 -9.42 5.27 8.34
CA ARG A 56 -10.26 6.08 7.44
C ARG A 56 -11.15 5.25 6.52
N GLY A 57 -11.13 3.92 6.61
CA GLY A 57 -11.91 3.05 5.75
C GLY A 57 -11.47 2.99 4.28
N ILE A 58 -10.32 3.57 3.93
CA ILE A 58 -9.82 3.61 2.55
C ILE A 58 -9.26 2.25 2.13
N ILE A 59 -8.69 1.52 3.11
CA ILE A 59 -8.15 0.18 2.88
C ILE A 59 -8.69 -0.81 3.89
N GLU A 60 -8.72 -2.08 3.51
CA GLU A 60 -8.91 -3.21 4.41
C GLU A 60 -7.59 -3.94 4.67
N ARG A 61 -7.57 -4.71 5.77
CA ARG A 61 -6.44 -5.57 6.17
C ARG A 61 -6.95 -7.00 6.27
N LYS A 62 -6.31 -7.94 5.57
CA LYS A 62 -6.67 -9.36 5.63
C LYS A 62 -5.45 -10.26 5.74
N TRP A 63 -5.61 -11.36 6.45
CA TRP A 63 -4.62 -12.43 6.45
C TRP A 63 -4.78 -13.26 5.18
N HIS A 64 -3.71 -13.37 4.41
CA HIS A 64 -3.63 -14.26 3.27
C HIS A 64 -2.74 -15.46 3.62
N LYS A 65 -3.23 -16.67 3.33
CA LYS A 65 -2.47 -17.89 3.54
C LYS A 65 -1.77 -18.25 2.23
N SER A 66 -0.44 -18.13 2.22
CA SER A 66 0.41 -18.57 1.13
C SER A 66 1.11 -19.89 1.50
N LYS A 67 1.86 -20.46 0.55
CA LYS A 67 2.71 -21.64 0.81
C LYS A 67 3.83 -21.34 1.82
N ALA A 68 4.24 -20.08 1.95
CA ALA A 68 5.29 -19.64 2.86
C ALA A 68 4.77 -19.26 4.26
N GLY A 69 3.46 -19.30 4.48
CA GLY A 69 2.85 -18.97 5.78
C GLY A 69 1.67 -18.01 5.65
N LYS A 70 1.36 -17.32 6.75
CA LYS A 70 0.35 -16.26 6.76
C LYS A 70 1.04 -14.90 6.57
N GLU A 71 0.64 -14.17 5.55
CA GLU A 71 1.06 -12.79 5.34
C GLU A 71 -0.12 -11.83 5.46
N ARG A 72 0.13 -10.59 5.91
CA ARG A 72 -0.91 -9.58 6.00
C ARG A 72 -0.95 -8.77 4.71
N MET A 73 -2.10 -8.79 4.05
CA MET A 73 -2.40 -8.03 2.84
C MET A 73 -3.21 -6.78 3.17
N TYR A 74 -2.93 -5.72 2.42
CA TYR A 74 -3.61 -4.44 2.48
C TYR A 74 -4.27 -4.19 1.13
N CYS A 75 -5.58 -3.94 1.11
CA CYS A 75 -6.33 -3.78 -0.14
C CYS A 75 -7.10 -2.47 -0.18
N LEU A 76 -7.11 -1.79 -1.32
CA LEU A 76 -7.98 -0.64 -1.51
C LEU A 76 -9.44 -1.11 -1.44
N LYS A 77 -10.27 -0.36 -0.71
CA LYS A 77 -11.73 -0.51 -0.84
C LYS A 77 -12.19 0.23 -2.10
N TYR A 78 -13.04 -0.40 -2.89
CA TYR A 78 -13.66 0.26 -4.03
C TYR A 78 -14.83 1.14 -3.58
N LYS A 79 -15.22 2.11 -4.42
CA LYS A 79 -16.24 3.11 -4.08
C LYS A 79 -17.61 2.50 -3.71
N GLU A 80 -17.91 1.30 -4.20
CA GLU A 80 -19.13 0.54 -3.84
C GLU A 80 -19.07 -0.04 -2.42
N GLU A 81 -17.88 -0.14 -1.82
CA GLU A 81 -17.63 -0.64 -0.46
C GLU A 81 -17.38 0.48 0.57
N ILE A 82 -17.33 1.73 0.11
CA ILE A 82 -17.19 2.94 0.94
C ILE A 82 -18.60 3.53 1.07
N LEU A 83 -19.31 3.11 2.12
CA LEU A 83 -20.62 3.62 2.53
C LEU A 83 -20.58 5.12 2.84
#